data_AF-A0A3N0AWZ1-F1
#
_entry.id   AF-A0A3N0AWZ1-F1
#
_cell.length_a   1.000
_cell.length_b   1.000
_cell.length_c   1.000
_cell.angle_alpha   90.00
_cell.angle_beta   90.00
_cell.angle_gamma   90.00
#
_symmetry.space_group_name_H-M   'P 1'
#
loop_
_entity.id
_entity.type
_entity.pdbx_description
1 polymer ?
#
loop_
_entity_poly.entity_id
_entity_poly.type
_entity_poly.pdbx_seq_one_letter_code
_entity_poly.pdbx_strand_id
1 'polypeptide(L)'
;MGNTKIIPRGFGPALVLVLLAGVAGGLGQWWADGGSQAVQLARCGALLAEAWEAAVVEEVLFRGVLLWACLSWARRRNEAYPRRASRAHRFAGLRAVVDPVGFAVMTSSLIFGLAHLFPEGSLMAPGADIGVAAIQGVLKVAQATLFGAVMALLVVRSPYGSRPLPQRALSLVAPVIVHGLFDLLFWGPLLLTGGVLPSTYLTGNAVDLVPLVITTVLLAWAVKSC
;
A
#
# COMPACT_ATOMS: atom_id res chain seq x y z
N MET A 1 7.22 -32.68 -3.94
CA MET A 1 7.13 -31.39 -4.68
C MET A 1 6.45 -30.38 -3.77
N GLY A 2 7.20 -29.44 -3.20
CA GLY A 2 6.67 -28.44 -2.28
C GLY A 2 5.78 -27.44 -3.00
N ASN A 3 4.63 -27.11 -2.39
CA ASN A 3 3.63 -26.17 -2.90
C ASN A 3 4.27 -24.82 -3.31
N THR A 4 4.43 -24.58 -4.61
CA THR A 4 5.10 -23.40 -5.23
C THR A 4 4.24 -22.14 -5.26
N LYS A 5 3.17 -22.08 -4.46
CA LYS A 5 2.21 -20.98 -4.53
C LYS A 5 2.80 -19.72 -3.91
N ILE A 6 3.03 -18.71 -4.76
CA ILE A 6 3.55 -17.39 -4.38
C ILE A 6 2.47 -16.57 -3.64
N ILE A 7 1.22 -16.69 -4.09
CA ILE A 7 0.06 -16.02 -3.45
C ILE A 7 -0.52 -16.95 -2.36
N PRO A 8 -0.71 -16.46 -1.12
CA PRO A 8 -1.34 -17.24 -0.07
C PRO A 8 -2.79 -17.63 -0.42
N ARG A 9 -3.24 -18.80 0.06
CA ARG A 9 -4.63 -19.24 -0.16
C ARG A 9 -5.59 -18.25 0.51
N GLY A 10 -6.74 -18.00 -0.13
CA GLY A 10 -7.79 -17.11 0.38
C GLY A 10 -7.71 -15.66 -0.12
N PHE A 11 -6.59 -15.23 -0.71
CA PHE A 11 -6.43 -13.83 -1.16
C PHE A 11 -7.15 -13.47 -2.46
N GLY A 12 -7.71 -14.44 -3.20
CA GLY A 12 -8.35 -14.20 -4.49
C GLY A 12 -9.32 -13.01 -4.49
N PRO A 13 -10.32 -12.98 -3.59
CA PRO A 13 -11.26 -11.84 -3.49
C PRO A 13 -10.57 -10.51 -3.17
N ALA A 14 -9.61 -10.50 -2.24
CA ALA A 14 -8.88 -9.29 -1.88
C ALA A 14 -8.08 -8.74 -3.07
N LEU A 15 -7.42 -9.60 -3.84
CA LEU A 15 -6.65 -9.20 -5.02
C LEU A 15 -7.56 -8.64 -6.13
N VAL A 16 -8.73 -9.25 -6.35
CA VAL A 16 -9.71 -8.70 -7.29
C VAL A 16 -10.13 -7.28 -6.87
N LEU A 17 -10.41 -7.06 -5.59
CA LEU A 17 -10.79 -5.74 -5.07
C LEU A 17 -9.65 -4.71 -5.21
N VAL A 18 -8.40 -5.11 -4.99
CA VAL A 18 -7.23 -4.24 -5.23
C VAL A 18 -7.14 -3.84 -6.70
N LEU A 19 -7.22 -4.81 -7.62
CA LEU A 19 -7.13 -4.50 -9.06
C LEU A 19 -8.32 -3.68 -9.56
N LEU A 20 -9.52 -3.92 -9.03
CA LEU A 20 -10.71 -3.09 -9.29
C LEU A 20 -10.51 -1.65 -8.78
N ALA A 21 -9.86 -1.48 -7.63
CA ALA A 21 -9.49 -0.15 -7.15
C ALA A 21 -8.49 0.52 -8.10
N GLY A 22 -7.53 -0.22 -8.65
CA GLY A 22 -6.63 0.27 -9.70
C GLY A 22 -7.40 0.80 -10.92
N VAL A 23 -8.30 -0.02 -11.47
CA VAL A 23 -9.14 0.35 -12.61
C VAL A 23 -10.02 1.56 -12.31
N ALA A 24 -10.72 1.56 -11.17
CA ALA A 24 -11.62 2.66 -10.79
C ALA A 24 -10.87 3.98 -10.61
N GLY A 25 -9.67 3.92 -10.00
CA GLY A 25 -8.79 5.07 -9.86
C GLY A 25 -8.32 5.61 -11.21
N GLY A 26 -7.83 4.73 -12.08
CA GLY A 26 -7.31 5.14 -13.39
C GLY A 26 -8.38 5.68 -14.33
N LEU A 27 -9.57 5.07 -14.35
CA LEU A 27 -10.71 5.63 -15.09
C LEU A 27 -11.15 6.98 -14.53
N GLY A 28 -11.14 7.14 -13.20
CA GLY A 28 -11.48 8.40 -12.55
C GLY A 28 -10.51 9.53 -12.92
N GLN A 29 -9.21 9.25 -12.89
CA GLN A 29 -8.19 10.23 -13.30
C GLN A 29 -8.26 10.56 -14.78
N TRP A 30 -8.39 9.54 -15.63
CA TRP A 30 -8.51 9.73 -17.07
C TRP A 30 -9.75 10.55 -17.45
N TRP A 31 -10.87 10.30 -16.78
CA TRP A 31 -12.10 11.07 -16.98
C TRP A 31 -11.94 12.53 -16.53
N ALA A 32 -11.32 12.75 -15.37
CA ALA A 32 -11.04 14.10 -14.86
C ALA A 32 -10.12 14.91 -15.82
N ASP A 33 -9.25 14.24 -16.57
CA ASP A 33 -8.34 14.85 -17.55
C ASP A 33 -8.96 15.05 -18.96
N GLY A 34 -10.27 14.83 -19.11
CA GLY A 34 -10.99 15.08 -20.39
C GLY A 34 -10.92 13.93 -21.41
N GLY A 35 -10.46 12.74 -20.97
CA GLY A 35 -10.62 11.41 -21.57
C GLY A 35 -10.98 11.27 -23.05
N SER A 36 -10.13 11.71 -23.96
CA SER A 36 -10.45 11.66 -25.41
C SER A 36 -9.26 11.49 -26.36
N GLN A 37 -8.04 11.27 -25.86
CA GLN A 37 -6.88 11.11 -26.72
C GLN A 37 -6.62 9.65 -27.14
N ALA A 38 -6.00 9.48 -28.31
CA ALA A 38 -5.58 8.18 -28.82
C ALA A 38 -4.49 7.55 -27.93
N VAL A 39 -4.52 6.23 -27.83
CA VAL A 39 -3.53 5.45 -27.06
C VAL A 39 -2.14 5.55 -27.72
N GLN A 40 -1.15 5.97 -26.95
CA GLN A 40 0.24 6.14 -27.35
C GLN A 40 1.07 4.93 -26.90
N LEU A 41 1.13 3.89 -27.74
CA LEU A 41 1.89 2.67 -27.44
C LEU A 41 3.37 2.90 -27.19
N ALA A 42 3.95 3.97 -27.75
CA ALA A 42 5.33 4.37 -27.52
C ALA A 42 5.62 4.65 -26.02
N ARG A 43 4.60 4.96 -25.21
CA ARG A 43 4.73 5.24 -23.78
C ARG A 43 4.61 4.00 -22.89
N CYS A 44 4.24 2.84 -23.45
CA CYS A 44 4.09 1.60 -22.67
C CYS A 44 5.37 1.20 -21.93
N GLY A 45 6.54 1.40 -22.54
CA GLY A 45 7.82 1.08 -21.91
C GLY A 45 8.10 1.92 -20.66
N ALA A 46 7.84 3.23 -20.73
CA ALA A 46 8.01 4.14 -19.60
C ALA A 46 7.02 3.82 -18.47
N LEU A 47 5.74 3.61 -18.81
CA LEU A 47 4.71 3.21 -17.85
C LEU A 47 5.08 1.90 -17.11
N LEU A 48 5.56 0.90 -17.84
CA LEU A 48 6.03 -0.35 -17.24
C LEU A 48 7.22 -0.12 -16.31
N ALA A 49 8.20 0.68 -16.74
CA ALA A 49 9.37 0.97 -15.92
C ALA A 49 8.97 1.69 -14.62
N GLU A 50 8.17 2.75 -14.69
CA GLU A 50 7.70 3.52 -13.53
C GLU A 50 6.91 2.65 -12.55
N ALA A 51 5.92 1.90 -13.04
CA ALA A 51 5.09 1.05 -12.20
C ALA A 51 5.89 -0.07 -11.50
N TRP A 52 6.84 -0.70 -12.20
CA TRP A 52 7.63 -1.77 -11.61
C TRP A 52 8.76 -1.26 -10.72
N GLU A 53 9.37 -0.13 -11.04
CA GLU A 53 10.40 0.49 -10.20
C GLU A 53 9.80 0.93 -8.86
N ALA A 54 8.68 1.67 -8.88
CA ALA A 54 7.97 2.08 -7.68
C ALA A 54 7.57 0.86 -6.84
N ALA A 55 6.88 -0.12 -7.45
CA ALA A 55 6.46 -1.33 -6.76
C ALA A 55 7.63 -2.10 -6.11
N VAL A 56 8.76 -2.26 -6.81
CA VAL A 56 9.93 -2.94 -6.25
C VAL A 56 10.53 -2.16 -5.09
N VAL A 57 10.77 -0.86 -5.27
CA VAL A 57 11.41 -0.02 -4.25
C VAL A 57 10.53 0.06 -3.01
N GLU A 58 9.26 0.35 -3.18
CA GLU A 58 8.31 0.52 -2.08
C GLU A 58 8.07 -0.79 -1.34
N GLU A 59 7.86 -1.91 -2.03
CA GLU A 59 7.65 -3.18 -1.34
C GLU A 59 8.92 -3.69 -0.63
N VAL A 60 10.11 -3.47 -1.21
CA VAL A 60 11.36 -3.79 -0.52
C VAL A 60 11.52 -2.93 0.74
N LEU A 61 11.27 -1.62 0.65
CA LEU A 61 11.42 -0.70 1.78
C LEU A 61 10.40 -0.98 2.89
N PHE A 62 9.11 -0.96 2.55
CA PHE A 62 8.04 -1.01 3.55
C PHE A 62 7.77 -2.44 4.00
N ARG A 63 7.83 -3.43 3.11
CA ARG A 63 7.43 -4.82 3.41
C ARG A 63 8.64 -5.74 3.58
N GLY A 64 9.78 -5.41 2.97
CA GLY A 64 11.05 -6.11 3.15
C GLY A 64 11.85 -5.64 4.36
N VAL A 65 11.94 -4.32 4.61
CA VAL A 65 12.74 -3.77 5.71
C VAL A 65 11.86 -3.41 6.91
N LEU A 66 10.94 -2.45 6.74
CA LEU A 66 10.20 -1.86 7.85
C LEU A 66 9.27 -2.87 8.56
N LEU A 67 8.45 -3.60 7.81
CA LEU A 67 7.56 -4.64 8.34
C LEU A 67 8.33 -5.66 9.19
N TRP A 68 9.47 -6.15 8.69
CA TRP A 68 10.28 -7.13 9.40
C TRP A 68 11.02 -6.55 10.62
N ALA A 69 11.42 -5.28 10.56
CA ALA A 69 11.95 -4.56 11.70
C ALA A 69 10.89 -4.45 12.82
N CYS A 70 9.66 -4.07 12.47
CA CYS A 70 8.52 -4.01 13.40
C CYS A 70 8.18 -5.38 14.00
N LEU A 71 8.11 -6.43 13.18
CA LEU A 71 7.90 -7.82 13.65
C LEU A 71 8.97 -8.23 14.65
N SER A 72 10.23 -8.00 14.31
CA SER A 72 11.37 -8.38 15.15
C SER A 72 11.40 -7.60 16.45
N TRP A 73 11.08 -6.30 16.40
CA TRP A 73 10.98 -5.47 17.60
C TRP A 73 9.86 -5.93 18.52
N ALA A 74 8.66 -6.18 18.00
CA ALA A 74 7.51 -6.59 18.80
C ALA A 74 7.73 -7.96 19.46
N ARG A 75 8.35 -8.92 18.74
CA ARG A 75 8.74 -10.23 19.33
C ARG A 75 9.75 -10.07 20.46
N ARG A 76 10.84 -9.32 20.25
CA ARG A 76 11.85 -9.06 21.29
C ARG A 76 11.26 -8.37 22.52
N ARG A 77 10.33 -7.43 22.32
CA ARG A 77 9.63 -6.74 23.42
C ARG A 77 8.83 -7.74 24.26
N ASN A 78 8.08 -8.63 23.62
CA ASN A 78 7.30 -9.67 24.30
C ASN A 78 8.20 -10.66 25.05
N GLU A 79 9.35 -11.07 24.47
CA GLU A 79 10.31 -11.96 25.13
C GLU A 79 11.04 -11.32 26.33
N ALA A 80 11.26 -10.00 26.29
CA ALA A 80 11.85 -9.25 27.40
C ALA A 80 10.88 -9.06 28.59
N TYR A 81 9.58 -9.26 28.38
CA TYR A 81 8.53 -9.10 29.39
C TYR A 81 8.66 -10.08 30.57
N PRO A 82 8.74 -11.43 30.36
CA PRO A 82 8.89 -12.38 31.47
C PRO A 82 10.20 -12.20 32.25
N ARG A 83 11.29 -11.70 31.63
CA ARG A 83 12.58 -11.48 32.31
C ARG A 83 12.58 -10.27 33.26
N ARG A 84 11.67 -9.31 33.09
CA ARG A 84 11.58 -8.12 33.96
C ARG A 84 10.43 -8.20 34.97
N ALA A 85 9.35 -8.92 34.65
CA ALA A 85 8.22 -9.11 35.55
C ALA A 85 8.57 -9.94 36.81
N SER A 86 9.57 -10.83 36.74
CA SER A 86 10.04 -11.59 37.92
C SER A 86 10.79 -10.74 38.97
N ARG A 87 11.09 -9.46 38.68
CA ARG A 87 11.80 -8.55 39.60
C ARG A 87 10.90 -7.49 40.26
N ALA A 88 9.64 -7.35 39.85
CA ALA A 88 8.76 -6.31 40.39
C ALA A 88 7.29 -6.77 40.38
N HIS A 89 6.92 -7.55 41.40
CA HIS A 89 5.56 -8.07 41.63
C HIS A 89 4.48 -7.02 41.97
N ARG A 90 4.66 -5.73 41.63
CA ARG A 90 3.73 -4.67 42.06
C ARG A 90 3.13 -3.79 40.95
N PHE A 91 3.50 -4.00 39.68
CA PHE A 91 3.00 -3.20 38.54
C PHE A 91 2.56 -4.04 37.31
N ALA A 92 2.20 -5.31 37.52
CA ALA A 92 1.89 -6.26 36.45
C ALA A 92 0.56 -6.01 35.69
N GLY A 93 -0.18 -4.95 36.03
CA GLY A 93 -1.55 -4.74 35.56
C GLY A 93 -1.75 -3.90 34.30
N LEU A 94 -0.71 -3.27 33.71
CA LEU A 94 -0.95 -2.15 32.76
C LEU A 94 -0.13 -2.11 31.46
N ARG A 95 0.58 -3.17 31.06
CA ARG A 95 1.19 -3.22 29.71
C ARG A 95 0.99 -4.57 29.04
N ALA A 96 -0.04 -4.62 28.20
CA ALA A 96 -0.44 -5.79 27.42
C ALA A 96 0.67 -6.28 26.46
N VAL A 97 0.70 -7.60 26.27
CA VAL A 97 1.46 -8.27 25.19
C VAL A 97 1.03 -7.64 23.86
N VAL A 98 2.00 -7.22 23.05
CA VAL A 98 1.72 -6.64 21.72
C VAL A 98 1.52 -7.78 20.74
N ASP A 99 0.43 -7.79 19.96
CA ASP A 99 0.34 -8.69 18.79
C ASP A 99 1.41 -8.28 17.76
N PRO A 100 2.47 -9.08 17.55
CA PRO A 100 3.57 -8.68 16.68
C PRO A 100 3.14 -8.48 15.23
N VAL A 101 2.20 -9.30 14.75
CA VAL A 101 1.76 -9.27 13.36
C VAL A 101 0.88 -8.06 13.11
N GLY A 102 -0.16 -7.87 13.92
CA GLY A 102 -1.04 -6.71 13.83
C GLY A 102 -0.27 -5.39 13.98
N PHE A 103 0.65 -5.31 14.94
CA PHE A 103 1.51 -4.14 15.11
C PHE A 103 2.34 -3.85 13.84
N ALA A 104 3.03 -4.86 13.32
CA ALA A 104 3.92 -4.66 12.18
C ALA A 104 3.15 -4.29 10.91
N VAL A 105 2.04 -4.98 10.61
CA VAL A 105 1.16 -4.68 9.49
C VAL A 105 0.63 -3.25 9.60
N MET A 106 0.13 -2.86 10.77
CA MET A 106 -0.42 -1.52 10.96
C MET A 106 0.66 -0.44 10.81
N THR A 107 1.80 -0.60 11.48
CA THR A 107 2.87 0.40 11.47
C THR A 107 3.50 0.56 10.09
N SER A 108 3.84 -0.53 9.40
CA SER A 108 4.45 -0.42 8.06
C SER A 108 3.48 0.22 7.06
N SER A 109 2.20 -0.11 7.16
CA SER A 109 1.18 0.39 6.23
C SER A 109 0.80 1.83 6.50
N LEU A 110 0.72 2.24 7.77
CA LEU A 110 0.49 3.64 8.14
C LEU A 110 1.65 4.53 7.70
N ILE A 111 2.90 4.10 7.92
CA ILE A 111 4.07 4.87 7.47
C ILE A 111 4.09 4.98 5.94
N PHE A 112 3.76 3.91 5.22
CA PHE A 112 3.54 3.93 3.78
C PHE A 112 2.45 4.93 3.35
N GLY A 113 1.31 4.94 4.05
CA GLY A 113 0.22 5.87 3.76
C GLY A 113 0.60 7.33 4.04
N LEU A 114 1.36 7.59 5.12
CA LEU A 114 1.87 8.93 5.41
C LEU A 114 2.93 9.38 4.39
N ALA A 115 3.73 8.46 3.84
CA ALA A 115 4.70 8.77 2.80
C ALA A 115 4.05 9.39 1.55
N HIS A 116 2.78 9.08 1.28
CA HIS A 116 2.00 9.67 0.18
C HIS A 116 1.66 11.17 0.38
N LEU A 117 1.98 11.76 1.52
CA LEU A 117 1.92 13.21 1.74
C LEU A 117 3.23 13.93 1.37
N PHE A 118 4.24 13.20 0.88
CA PHE A 118 5.53 13.75 0.47
C PHE A 118 5.78 13.46 -1.02
N PRO A 119 4.99 14.07 -1.94
CA PRO A 119 5.26 13.93 -3.36
C PRO A 119 6.58 14.62 -3.73
N GLU A 120 7.14 14.25 -4.89
CA GLU A 120 8.32 14.94 -5.45
C GLU A 120 8.03 16.43 -5.76
N GLY A 121 6.77 16.75 -6.08
CA GLY A 121 6.30 18.11 -6.36
C GLY A 121 5.62 18.80 -5.17
N SER A 122 4.81 19.81 -5.46
CA SER A 122 4.03 20.48 -4.42
C SER A 122 2.95 19.53 -3.88
N LEU A 123 2.80 19.47 -2.55
CA LEU A 123 1.72 18.71 -1.93
C LEU A 123 0.34 19.20 -2.41
N MET A 124 0.18 20.52 -2.55
CA MET A 124 -1.10 21.16 -2.84
C MET A 124 -1.01 22.08 -4.05
N ALA A 125 -2.05 22.06 -4.89
CA ALA A 125 -2.16 22.94 -6.05
C ALA A 125 -2.31 24.41 -5.61
N PRO A 126 -1.73 25.37 -6.37
CA PRO A 126 -1.95 26.79 -6.12
C PRO A 126 -3.44 27.13 -6.15
N GLY A 127 -3.94 27.81 -5.12
CA GLY A 127 -5.35 28.21 -5.03
C GLY A 127 -6.32 27.06 -4.70
N ALA A 128 -5.83 25.89 -4.30
CA ALA A 128 -6.68 24.78 -3.88
C ALA A 128 -7.60 25.17 -2.71
N ASP A 129 -8.85 24.69 -2.76
CA ASP A 129 -9.73 24.76 -1.61
C ASP A 129 -9.15 23.93 -0.45
N ILE A 130 -8.88 24.59 0.67
CA ILE A 130 -8.18 23.98 1.82
C ILE A 130 -9.03 22.86 2.44
N GLY A 131 -10.35 23.04 2.49
CA GLY A 131 -11.26 22.04 3.06
C GLY A 131 -11.26 20.76 2.24
N VAL A 132 -11.37 20.89 0.91
CA VAL A 132 -11.30 19.76 -0.02
C VAL A 132 -9.91 19.13 0.00
N ALA A 133 -8.85 19.92 -0.03
CA ALA A 133 -7.48 19.42 0.02
C ALA A 133 -7.20 18.63 1.31
N ALA A 134 -7.70 19.08 2.45
CA ALA A 134 -7.58 18.35 3.72
C ALA A 134 -8.29 16.99 3.67
N ILE A 135 -9.51 16.94 3.12
CA ILE A 135 -10.26 15.68 2.94
C ILE A 135 -9.50 14.75 1.98
N GLN A 136 -9.00 15.28 0.85
CA GLN A 136 -8.18 14.53 -0.09
C GLN A 136 -6.93 13.95 0.60
N GLY A 137 -6.24 14.73 1.43
CA GLY A 137 -5.07 14.28 2.17
C GLY A 137 -5.38 13.12 3.12
N VAL A 138 -6.46 13.24 3.91
CA VAL A 138 -6.90 12.17 4.81
C VAL A 138 -7.26 10.90 4.04
N LEU A 139 -8.04 11.04 2.97
CA LEU A 139 -8.47 9.89 2.17
C LEU A 139 -7.30 9.22 1.44
N LYS A 140 -6.31 9.97 0.93
CA LYS A 140 -5.09 9.40 0.33
C LYS A 140 -4.28 8.59 1.32
N VAL A 141 -4.06 9.13 2.52
CA VAL A 141 -3.37 8.40 3.60
C VAL A 141 -4.15 7.12 3.94
N ALA A 142 -5.47 7.20 4.07
CA ALA A 142 -6.31 6.04 4.35
C ALA A 142 -6.24 4.99 3.23
N GLN A 143 -6.40 5.42 1.97
CA GLN A 143 -6.31 4.58 0.77
C GLN A 143 -4.98 3.83 0.72
N ALA A 144 -3.86 4.57 0.79
CA ALA A 144 -2.52 4.00 0.73
C ALA A 144 -2.24 3.08 1.95
N THR A 145 -2.73 3.44 3.14
CA THR A 145 -2.62 2.57 4.33
C THR A 145 -3.37 1.25 4.12
N LEU A 146 -4.59 1.28 3.57
CA LEU A 146 -5.38 0.08 3.30
C LEU A 146 -4.72 -0.80 2.24
N PHE A 147 -4.26 -0.21 1.14
CA PHE A 147 -3.48 -0.91 0.12
C PHE A 147 -2.24 -1.56 0.73
N GLY A 148 -1.51 -0.78 1.52
CA GLY A 148 -0.30 -1.23 2.19
C GLY A 148 -0.52 -2.37 3.18
N ALA A 149 -1.69 -2.41 3.82
CA ALA A 149 -2.08 -3.48 4.71
C ALA A 149 -2.31 -4.79 3.95
N VAL A 150 -2.95 -4.75 2.77
CA VAL A 150 -3.08 -5.94 1.91
C VAL A 150 -1.70 -6.46 1.49
N MET A 151 -0.79 -5.58 1.07
CA MET A 151 0.58 -5.96 0.70
C MET A 151 1.35 -6.58 1.87
N ALA A 152 1.25 -5.98 3.06
CA ALA A 152 1.86 -6.53 4.27
C ALA A 152 1.27 -7.89 4.64
N LEU A 153 -0.04 -8.08 4.48
CA LEU A 153 -0.73 -9.35 4.72
C LEU A 153 -0.31 -10.45 3.74
N LEU A 154 -0.06 -10.13 2.46
CA LEU A 154 0.50 -11.07 1.49
C LEU A 154 1.87 -11.61 1.97
N VAL A 155 2.68 -10.75 2.59
CA VAL A 155 4.02 -11.09 3.09
C VAL A 155 3.94 -11.95 4.35
N VAL A 156 3.20 -11.49 5.37
CA VAL A 156 3.15 -12.21 6.66
C VAL A 156 2.40 -13.54 6.56
N ARG A 157 1.48 -13.69 5.60
CA ARG A 157 0.77 -14.94 5.33
C ARG A 157 1.42 -15.77 4.21
N SER A 158 2.54 -15.31 3.65
CA SER A 158 3.29 -16.05 2.65
C SER A 158 3.90 -17.34 3.23
N PRO A 159 3.88 -18.46 2.48
CA PRO A 159 4.60 -19.67 2.88
C PRO A 159 6.13 -19.46 2.96
N TYR A 160 6.63 -18.38 2.37
CA TYR A 160 8.05 -18.01 2.39
C TYR A 160 8.42 -17.12 3.60
N GLY A 161 7.45 -16.48 4.27
CA GLY A 161 7.74 -15.52 5.35
C GLY A 161 8.46 -16.13 6.55
N SER A 162 8.21 -17.41 6.85
CA SER A 162 8.88 -18.13 7.95
C SER A 162 10.24 -18.74 7.58
N ARG A 163 10.65 -18.66 6.31
CA ARG A 163 11.91 -19.26 5.82
C ARG A 163 13.14 -18.41 6.23
N PRO A 164 14.35 -18.99 6.25
CA PRO A 164 15.58 -18.22 6.35
C PRO A 164 15.84 -17.42 5.07
N LEU A 165 16.73 -16.43 5.15
CA LEU A 165 17.27 -15.78 3.95
C LEU A 165 18.14 -16.78 3.16
N PRO A 166 18.16 -16.72 1.81
CA PRO A 166 17.48 -15.73 0.97
C PRO A 166 16.02 -16.06 0.66
N GLN A 167 15.54 -17.27 0.94
CA GLN A 167 14.19 -17.74 0.57
C GLN A 167 13.06 -16.85 1.09
N ARG A 168 13.25 -16.21 2.25
CA ARG A 168 12.29 -15.25 2.80
C ARG A 168 11.98 -14.10 1.84
N ALA A 169 12.95 -13.66 1.03
CA ALA A 169 12.76 -12.59 0.06
C ALA A 169 11.67 -12.94 -0.98
N LEU A 170 11.40 -14.23 -1.22
CA LEU A 170 10.32 -14.66 -2.11
C LEU A 170 8.93 -14.28 -1.60
N SER A 171 8.77 -13.94 -0.31
CA SER A 171 7.52 -13.39 0.23
C SER A 171 7.16 -12.01 -0.35
N LEU A 172 8.13 -11.32 -0.97
CA LEU A 172 7.92 -10.02 -1.63
C LEU A 172 7.44 -10.15 -3.08
N VAL A 173 7.50 -11.33 -3.69
CA VAL A 173 7.13 -11.47 -5.11
C VAL A 173 5.64 -11.18 -5.32
N ALA A 174 4.77 -11.70 -4.46
CA ALA A 174 3.34 -11.42 -4.54
C ALA A 174 3.00 -9.93 -4.41
N PRO A 175 3.40 -9.21 -3.34
CA PRO A 175 3.07 -7.79 -3.21
C PRO A 175 3.70 -6.95 -4.31
N VAL A 176 4.94 -7.21 -4.75
CA VAL A 176 5.54 -6.47 -5.88
C VAL A 176 4.70 -6.62 -7.14
N ILE A 177 4.31 -7.86 -7.50
CA ILE A 177 3.48 -8.11 -8.69
C ILE A 177 2.15 -7.37 -8.59
N VAL A 178 1.46 -7.49 -7.44
CA VAL A 178 0.14 -6.89 -7.25
C VAL A 178 0.24 -5.36 -7.26
N HIS A 179 1.30 -4.80 -6.69
CA HIS A 179 1.54 -3.37 -6.66
C HIS A 179 1.82 -2.81 -8.05
N GLY A 180 2.76 -3.38 -8.80
CA GLY A 180 3.01 -2.91 -10.16
C GLY A 180 1.79 -3.06 -11.06
N LEU A 181 1.00 -4.13 -10.91
CA LEU A 181 -0.29 -4.25 -11.62
C LEU A 181 -1.30 -3.19 -11.21
N PHE A 182 -1.39 -2.87 -9.91
CA PHE A 182 -2.25 -1.80 -9.43
C PHE A 182 -1.85 -0.46 -10.06
N ASP A 183 -0.56 -0.12 -10.05
CA ASP A 183 -0.04 1.12 -10.63
C ASP A 183 -0.27 1.19 -12.14
N LEU A 184 -0.08 0.08 -12.85
CA LEU A 184 -0.38 0.00 -14.28
C LEU A 184 -1.86 0.28 -14.57
N LEU A 185 -2.77 -0.24 -13.74
CA LEU A 185 -4.21 -0.01 -13.91
C LEU A 185 -4.61 1.41 -13.49
N PHE A 186 -3.95 1.97 -12.48
CA PHE A 186 -4.23 3.28 -11.93
C PHE A 186 -3.69 4.39 -12.82
N TRP A 187 -2.44 4.30 -13.28
CA TRP A 187 -1.81 5.35 -14.10
C TRP A 187 -1.92 5.11 -15.60
N GLY A 188 -2.12 3.85 -16.01
CA GLY A 188 -2.13 3.45 -17.42
C GLY A 188 -3.13 4.22 -18.28
N PRO A 189 -4.41 4.34 -17.90
CA PRO A 189 -5.38 5.09 -18.69
C PRO A 189 -4.93 6.53 -18.98
N LEU A 190 -4.43 7.24 -17.96
CA LEU A 190 -3.95 8.62 -18.08
C LEU A 190 -2.68 8.71 -18.95
N LEU A 191 -1.65 7.93 -18.62
CA LEU A 191 -0.33 8.02 -19.25
C LEU A 191 -0.33 7.53 -20.70
N LEU A 192 -1.13 6.51 -21.00
CA LEU A 192 -1.26 5.99 -22.36
C LEU A 192 -2.02 6.94 -23.27
N THR A 193 -2.89 7.81 -22.75
CA THR A 193 -3.58 8.82 -23.55
C THR A 193 -2.88 10.18 -23.54
N GLY A 194 -1.58 10.21 -23.29
CA GLY A 194 -0.78 11.43 -23.37
C GLY A 194 -0.87 12.35 -22.16
N GLY A 195 -1.61 11.95 -21.12
CA GLY A 195 -1.62 12.62 -19.83
C GLY A 195 -0.25 12.54 -19.15
N VAL A 196 -0.08 13.36 -18.12
CA VAL A 196 1.12 13.40 -17.29
C VAL A 196 0.73 13.08 -15.86
N LEU A 197 1.64 12.47 -15.10
CA LEU A 197 1.42 12.27 -13.68
C LEU A 197 1.13 13.63 -13.02
N PRO A 198 0.14 13.73 -12.12
CA PRO A 198 -0.15 14.96 -11.44
C PRO A 198 1.09 15.48 -10.72
N SER A 199 1.53 16.69 -11.04
CA SER A 199 2.66 17.36 -10.34
C SER A 199 2.30 17.78 -8.92
N THR A 200 1.01 17.78 -8.59
CA THR A 200 0.48 18.05 -7.25
C THR A 200 -0.49 16.98 -6.81
N TYR A 201 -0.34 16.54 -5.56
CA TYR A 201 -1.16 15.45 -5.01
C TYR A 201 -2.56 15.89 -4.57
N LEU A 202 -2.71 17.11 -4.06
CA LEU A 202 -3.98 17.67 -3.58
C LEU A 202 -4.40 18.82 -4.48
N THR A 203 -5.42 18.59 -5.31
CA THR A 203 -5.92 19.55 -6.30
C THR A 203 -6.87 20.59 -5.68
N GLY A 204 -7.51 20.25 -4.56
CA GLY A 204 -8.62 21.03 -4.01
C GLY A 204 -9.92 20.93 -4.84
N ASN A 205 -9.96 20.09 -5.87
CA ASN A 205 -11.18 19.86 -6.65
C ASN A 205 -12.03 18.75 -6.01
N ALA A 206 -13.29 19.06 -5.71
CA ALA A 206 -14.22 18.11 -5.10
C ALA A 206 -14.52 16.91 -6.01
N VAL A 207 -14.40 17.06 -7.32
CA VAL A 207 -14.61 15.96 -8.29
C VAL A 207 -13.62 14.81 -8.05
N ASP A 208 -12.38 15.12 -7.68
CA ASP A 208 -11.34 14.13 -7.45
C ASP A 208 -11.59 13.28 -6.19
N LEU A 209 -12.52 13.70 -5.32
CA LEU A 209 -12.95 12.92 -4.18
C LEU A 209 -13.70 11.66 -4.60
N VAL A 210 -14.40 11.67 -5.74
CA VAL A 210 -15.23 10.54 -6.18
C VAL A 210 -14.39 9.27 -6.41
N PRO A 211 -13.37 9.26 -7.29
CA PRO A 211 -12.52 8.08 -7.45
C PRO A 211 -11.75 7.75 -6.18
N LEU A 212 -11.36 8.74 -5.39
CA LEU A 212 -10.63 8.54 -4.15
C LEU A 212 -11.48 7.81 -3.09
N VAL A 213 -12.76 8.17 -2.93
CA VAL A 213 -13.69 7.48 -2.04
C VAL A 213 -13.98 6.06 -2.53
N ILE A 214 -14.25 5.87 -3.83
CA ILE A 214 -14.53 4.56 -4.41
C ILE A 214 -13.36 3.59 -4.17
N THR A 215 -12.14 4.02 -4.50
CA THR A 215 -10.93 3.21 -4.31
C THR A 215 -10.66 2.92 -2.83
N THR A 216 -10.87 3.89 -1.94
CA THR A 216 -10.75 3.69 -0.49
C THR A 216 -11.73 2.62 0.02
N VAL A 217 -13.00 2.66 -0.41
CA VAL A 217 -14.02 1.66 -0.03
C VAL A 217 -13.64 0.27 -0.54
N LEU A 218 -13.23 0.16 -1.82
CA LEU A 218 -12.80 -1.11 -2.40
C LEU A 218 -11.61 -1.71 -1.63
N LEU A 219 -10.62 -0.89 -1.25
CA LEU A 219 -9.47 -1.33 -0.48
C LEU A 219 -9.83 -1.68 0.97
N ALA A 220 -10.78 -0.98 1.59
CA ALA A 220 -11.29 -1.34 2.91
C ALA A 220 -11.95 -2.73 2.89
N TRP A 221 -12.72 -3.04 1.84
CA TRP A 221 -13.24 -4.38 1.62
C TRP A 221 -12.15 -5.39 1.29
N ALA A 222 -11.12 -5.01 0.54
CA ALA A 222 -9.98 -5.90 0.25
C ALA A 222 -9.28 -6.35 1.55
N VAL A 223 -9.03 -5.42 2.48
CA VAL A 223 -8.46 -5.74 3.79
C VAL A 223 -9.37 -6.68 4.58
N LYS A 224 -10.69 -6.42 4.58
CA LYS A 224 -11.67 -7.29 5.24
C LYS A 224 -11.71 -8.71 4.65
N SER A 225 -11.44 -8.84 3.34
CA SER A 225 -11.44 -10.11 2.61
C SER A 225 -10.11 -10.88 2.69
N CYS A 226 -9.10 -10.37 3.41
CA CYS A 226 -7.81 -11.01 3.58
C CYS A 226 -7.83 -12.14 4.62
#